data_AF-A0A1Q7W3B2-F1
#
_entry.id   AF-A0A1Q7W3B2-F1
#
_cell.length_a   1.000
_cell.length_b   1.000
_cell.length_c   1.000
_cell.angle_alpha   90.00
_cell.angle_beta   90.00
_cell.angle_gamma   90.00
#
_symmetry.space_group_name_H-M   'P 1'
#
loop_
_entity.id
_entity.type
_entity.pdbx_description
1 polymer ?
#
loop_
_entity_poly.entity_id
_entity_poly.type
_entity_poly.pdbx_seq_one_letter_code
_entity_poly.pdbx_strand_id
1 'polypeptide(L)'
;MNLLPEFQDRIEYLKDWKQVAVLSVESSRVCRWYKPGLLLIGDAAHVMSPVGGVGINYAIQDAVVAANVLSKPLKIGKVGIEDLREVQRQREWPVKVIQWIQTQIQKRLLAAAFRSDKPLQIPRPIRLLLRVPIIRDLPARILAFGVRPVHVKAADQK
;
A
#
# COMPACT_ATOMS: atom_id res chain seq x y z
N MET A 1 -24.30 10.05 -17.76
CA MET A 1 -23.17 9.90 -16.82
C MET A 1 -22.56 11.28 -16.70
N ASN A 2 -22.77 11.99 -15.58
CA ASN A 2 -22.30 13.37 -15.45
C ASN A 2 -20.83 13.36 -15.03
N LEU A 3 -19.96 13.96 -15.85
CA LEU A 3 -18.57 14.22 -15.51
C LEU A 3 -18.51 15.26 -14.39
N LEU A 4 -17.50 15.15 -13.52
CA LEU A 4 -17.23 16.19 -12.51
C LEU A 4 -16.90 17.51 -13.22
N PRO A 5 -17.44 18.66 -12.78
CA PRO A 5 -17.29 19.96 -13.47
C PRO A 5 -15.83 20.33 -13.75
N GLU A 6 -14.92 20.02 -12.83
CA GLU A 6 -13.48 20.32 -12.89
C GLU A 6 -12.75 19.68 -14.08
N PHE A 7 -13.33 18.64 -14.69
CA PHE A 7 -12.73 17.90 -15.80
C PHE A 7 -13.47 18.07 -17.14
N GLN A 8 -14.60 18.79 -17.18
CA GLN A 8 -15.41 18.92 -18.40
C GLN A 8 -14.59 19.48 -19.57
N ASP A 9 -13.87 20.58 -19.34
CA ASP A 9 -13.09 21.26 -20.38
C ASP A 9 -11.76 20.54 -20.70
N ARG A 10 -11.44 19.42 -20.00
CA ARG A 10 -10.16 18.72 -20.16
C ARG A 10 -10.25 17.41 -20.92
N ILE A 11 -11.45 16.83 -21.02
CA ILE A 11 -11.64 15.55 -21.73
C ILE A 11 -11.40 15.70 -23.24
N GLU A 12 -11.70 16.85 -23.83
CA GLU A 12 -11.48 17.10 -25.26
C GLU A 12 -10.00 17.05 -25.68
N TYR A 13 -9.06 17.15 -24.73
CA TYR A 13 -7.63 16.98 -25.00
C TYR A 13 -7.18 15.51 -25.10
N LEU A 14 -8.01 14.56 -24.65
CA LEU A 14 -7.77 13.12 -24.80
C LEU A 14 -8.29 12.65 -26.16
N LYS A 15 -7.46 12.81 -27.19
CA LYS A 15 -7.78 12.51 -28.59
C LYS A 15 -7.45 11.08 -29.00
N ASP A 16 -6.51 10.44 -28.30
CA ASP A 16 -6.05 9.08 -28.60
C ASP A 16 -5.65 8.30 -27.34
N TRP A 17 -5.78 6.98 -27.40
CA TRP A 17 -5.37 6.05 -26.34
C TRP A 17 -3.87 6.09 -26.06
N LYS A 18 -3.04 6.54 -27.01
CA LYS A 18 -1.60 6.77 -26.78
C LYS A 18 -1.32 7.83 -25.71
N GLN A 19 -2.29 8.70 -25.42
CA GLN A 19 -2.19 9.71 -24.36
C GLN A 19 -2.50 9.13 -22.97
N VAL A 20 -2.85 7.84 -22.89
CA VAL A 20 -3.13 7.12 -21.65
C VAL A 20 -2.06 6.06 -21.42
N ALA A 21 -1.34 6.17 -20.31
CA ALA A 21 -0.42 5.12 -19.87
C ALA A 21 -1.19 4.07 -19.06
N VAL A 22 -1.36 2.88 -19.64
CA VAL A 22 -1.92 1.75 -18.89
C VAL A 22 -0.81 1.14 -18.05
N LEU A 23 -0.87 1.39 -16.74
CA LEU A 23 0.05 0.80 -15.79
C LEU A 23 -0.43 -0.62 -15.46
N SER A 24 0.16 -1.63 -16.09
CA SER A 24 -0.06 -3.03 -15.75
C SER A 24 0.74 -3.38 -14.50
N VAL A 25 0.12 -3.28 -13.32
CA VAL A 25 0.75 -3.62 -12.05
C VAL A 25 0.10 -4.87 -11.47
N GLU A 26 0.89 -5.92 -11.36
CA GLU A 26 0.51 -7.12 -10.62
C GLU A 26 1.01 -7.03 -9.18
N SER A 27 0.10 -7.26 -8.23
CA SER A 27 0.49 -7.38 -6.83
C SER A 27 1.33 -8.64 -6.66
N SER A 28 2.58 -8.49 -6.23
CA SER A 28 3.51 -9.60 -6.00
C SER A 28 4.32 -9.39 -4.72
N ARG A 29 4.93 -10.45 -4.21
CA ARG A 29 5.83 -10.38 -3.05
C ARG A 29 6.81 -11.54 -3.08
N VAL A 30 8.08 -11.26 -2.87
CA VAL A 30 9.11 -12.31 -2.70
C VAL A 30 9.02 -12.92 -1.31
N CYS A 31 9.18 -14.25 -1.21
CA CYS A 31 9.09 -14.97 0.07
C CYS A 31 10.20 -14.60 1.06
N ARG A 32 11.38 -14.20 0.56
CA ARG A 32 12.53 -13.82 1.38
C ARG A 32 13.13 -12.53 0.84
N TRP A 33 13.16 -11.50 1.67
CA TRP A 33 13.59 -10.15 1.31
C TRP A 33 15.09 -9.95 1.46
N TYR A 34 15.80 -10.93 2.02
CA TYR A 34 17.20 -10.76 2.42
C TYR A 34 18.06 -11.97 2.08
N LYS A 35 19.36 -11.69 1.91
CA LYS A 35 20.49 -12.63 1.87
C LYS A 35 21.69 -11.95 2.54
N PRO A 36 22.78 -12.66 2.88
CA PRO A 36 23.98 -12.00 3.39
C PRO A 36 24.40 -10.84 2.49
N GLY A 37 24.45 -9.61 3.04
CA GLY A 37 24.80 -8.39 2.30
C GLY A 37 23.71 -7.79 1.40
N LEU A 38 22.48 -8.33 1.38
CA LEU A 38 21.40 -7.86 0.53
C LEU A 38 20.08 -7.77 1.29
N LEU A 39 19.41 -6.62 1.17
CA LEU A 39 18.04 -6.41 1.62
C LEU A 39 17.23 -5.75 0.51
N LEU A 40 16.07 -6.33 0.22
CA LEU A 40 15.05 -5.79 -0.68
C LEU A 40 13.98 -5.08 0.17
N ILE A 41 13.55 -3.90 -0.27
CA ILE A 41 12.48 -3.10 0.33
C ILE A 41 11.61 -2.49 -0.77
N GLY A 42 10.41 -2.02 -0.41
CA GLY A 42 9.48 -1.44 -1.39
C GLY A 42 9.16 -2.40 -2.53
N ASP A 43 9.03 -1.88 -3.76
CA ASP A 43 8.63 -2.66 -4.94
C ASP A 43 9.57 -3.84 -5.25
N ALA A 44 10.85 -3.75 -4.87
CA ALA A 44 11.80 -4.85 -5.03
C ALA A 44 11.45 -6.07 -4.15
N ALA A 45 10.79 -5.84 -3.02
CA ALA A 45 10.34 -6.90 -2.10
C ALA A 45 8.85 -7.23 -2.29
N HIS A 46 8.02 -6.24 -2.58
CA HIS A 46 6.58 -6.38 -2.75
C HIS A 46 6.02 -5.27 -3.65
N VAL A 47 5.48 -5.68 -4.80
CA VAL A 47 4.74 -4.78 -5.68
C VAL A 47 3.29 -4.72 -5.19
N MET A 48 2.74 -3.52 -5.08
CA MET A 48 1.39 -3.28 -4.58
C MET A 48 0.40 -3.04 -5.71
N SER A 49 -0.86 -3.41 -5.49
CA SER A 49 -1.94 -2.95 -6.38
C SER A 49 -2.03 -1.41 -6.31
N PRO A 50 -2.38 -0.71 -7.41
CA PRO A 50 -2.57 0.74 -7.39
C PRO A 50 -3.80 1.17 -6.57
N VAL A 51 -4.68 0.22 -6.21
CA VAL A 51 -5.90 0.47 -5.43
C VAL A 51 -5.54 1.15 -4.11
N GLY A 52 -5.93 2.42 -3.97
CA GLY A 52 -5.74 3.21 -2.75
C GLY A 52 -4.39 3.90 -2.60
N GLY A 53 -3.47 3.80 -3.57
CA GLY A 53 -2.24 4.60 -3.59
C GLY A 53 -1.28 4.37 -2.42
N VAL A 54 -1.31 3.20 -1.79
CA VAL A 54 -0.56 2.91 -0.55
C VAL A 54 0.90 2.49 -0.76
N GLY A 55 1.32 2.20 -2.00
CA GLY A 55 2.64 1.63 -2.30
C GLY A 55 3.81 2.48 -1.81
N ILE A 56 3.77 3.79 -2.10
CA ILE A 56 4.81 4.74 -1.69
C ILE A 56 4.93 4.79 -0.15
N ASN A 57 3.79 4.83 0.55
CA ASN A 57 3.78 4.83 2.00
C ASN A 57 4.45 3.57 2.56
N TYR A 58 4.11 2.39 2.03
CA TYR A 58 4.73 1.14 2.48
C TYR A 58 6.23 1.07 2.19
N ALA A 59 6.70 1.57 1.04
CA ALA A 59 8.12 1.66 0.73
C ALA A 59 8.87 2.59 1.71
N ILE A 60 8.30 3.75 2.05
CA ILE A 60 8.86 4.65 3.07
C ILE A 60 8.91 3.96 4.43
N GLN A 61 7.86 3.25 4.81
CA GLN A 61 7.82 2.52 6.08
C GLN A 61 8.86 1.41 6.15
N ASP A 62 9.13 0.71 5.05
CA ASP A 62 10.22 -0.27 4.99
C ASP A 62 11.57 0.41 5.19
N ALA A 63 11.80 1.55 4.56
CA ALA A 63 13.02 2.34 4.74
C ALA A 63 13.18 2.80 6.20
N VAL A 64 12.11 3.25 6.85
CA VAL A 64 12.12 3.62 8.28
C VAL A 64 12.46 2.43 9.17
N VAL A 65 11.88 1.26 8.93
CA VAL A 65 12.20 0.05 9.71
C VAL A 65 13.64 -0.42 9.44
N ALA A 66 14.08 -0.41 8.18
CA ALA A 66 15.45 -0.71 7.82
C ALA A 66 16.42 0.24 8.54
N ALA A 67 16.16 1.54 8.55
CA ALA A 67 16.98 2.51 9.29
C ALA A 67 16.98 2.20 10.80
N ASN A 68 15.82 1.95 11.40
CA ASN A 68 15.70 1.66 12.84
C ASN A 68 16.43 0.39 13.27
N VAL A 69 16.45 -0.64 12.41
CA VAL A 69 17.09 -1.93 12.71
C VAL A 69 18.57 -1.88 12.36
N LEU A 70 18.93 -1.34 11.20
CA LEU A 70 20.27 -1.48 10.62
C LEU A 70 21.24 -0.35 10.98
N SER A 71 20.79 0.81 11.46
CA SER A 71 21.71 1.94 11.73
C SER A 71 22.84 1.59 12.69
N LYS A 72 22.55 0.91 13.80
CA LYS A 72 23.57 0.52 14.79
C LYS A 72 24.55 -0.54 14.24
N PRO A 73 24.10 -1.69 13.70
CA PRO A 73 25.02 -2.69 13.18
C PRO A 73 25.81 -2.22 11.96
N LEU A 74 25.26 -1.34 11.11
CA LEU A 74 26.00 -0.71 10.02
C LEU A 74 27.16 0.15 10.52
N LYS A 75 26.94 0.99 11.54
CA LYS A 75 27.98 1.87 12.12
C LYS A 75 29.17 1.10 12.68
N ILE A 76 28.93 -0.09 13.25
CA ILE A 76 30.00 -0.94 13.81
C ILE A 76 30.52 -1.98 12.80
N GLY A 77 30.02 -1.99 11.57
CA GLY A 77 30.42 -2.94 10.52
C GLY A 77 30.01 -4.39 10.78
N LYS A 78 28.99 -4.64 11.61
CA LYS A 78 28.56 -5.98 12.03
C LYS A 78 27.08 -6.24 11.69
N VAL A 79 26.69 -6.04 10.43
CA VAL A 79 25.34 -6.42 9.98
C VAL A 79 25.27 -7.93 9.82
N GLY A 80 24.46 -8.57 10.65
CA GLY A 80 24.15 -9.99 10.58
C GLY A 80 22.92 -10.28 9.72
N ILE A 81 22.78 -11.55 9.32
CA ILE A 81 21.58 -12.03 8.62
C ILE A 81 20.31 -11.85 9.46
N GLU A 82 20.44 -11.91 10.79
CA GLU A 82 19.33 -11.73 11.73
C GLU A 82 18.82 -10.29 11.75
N ASP A 83 19.70 -9.30 11.58
CA ASP A 83 19.28 -7.88 11.47
C ASP A 83 18.45 -7.68 10.19
N LEU A 84 18.86 -8.30 9.07
CA LEU A 84 18.11 -8.25 7.82
C LEU A 84 16.77 -8.99 7.92
N ARG A 85 16.75 -10.14 8.59
CA ARG A 85 15.52 -10.90 8.88
C ARG A 85 14.55 -10.09 9.72
N GLU A 86 15.05 -9.33 10.68
CA GLU A 86 14.21 -8.52 11.56
C GLU A 86 13.42 -7.44 10.80
N VAL A 87 14.02 -6.86 9.75
CA VAL A 87 13.29 -5.94 8.85
C VAL A 87 12.10 -6.63 8.19
N GLN A 88 12.31 -7.81 7.56
CA GLN A 88 11.22 -8.58 6.96
C GLN A 88 10.17 -8.94 8.01
N ARG A 89 10.58 -9.41 9.20
CA ARG A 89 9.66 -9.81 10.27
C ARG A 89 8.71 -8.69 10.69
N GLN A 90 9.20 -7.45 10.77
CA GLN A 90 8.38 -6.31 11.15
C GLN A 90 7.45 -5.81 10.02
N ARG A 91 7.85 -5.98 8.76
CA ARG A 91 7.16 -5.40 7.59
C ARG A 91 6.27 -6.37 6.82
N GLU A 92 6.55 -7.66 6.85
CA GLU A 92 5.85 -8.66 6.04
C GLU A 92 4.37 -8.79 6.42
N TRP A 93 4.04 -8.74 7.72
CA TRP A 93 2.65 -8.85 8.15
C TRP A 93 1.79 -7.65 7.69
N PRO A 94 2.17 -6.38 7.90
CA PRO A 94 1.43 -5.24 7.35
C PRO A 94 1.25 -5.34 5.83
N VAL A 95 2.30 -5.73 5.10
CA VAL A 95 2.27 -5.91 3.63
C VAL A 95 1.26 -6.99 3.23
N LYS A 96 1.25 -8.15 3.92
CA LYS A 96 0.28 -9.22 3.67
C LYS A 96 -1.16 -8.76 3.85
N VAL A 97 -1.42 -8.01 4.92
CA VAL A 97 -2.77 -7.52 5.22
C VAL A 97 -3.26 -6.57 4.14
N ILE A 98 -2.45 -5.59 3.75
CA ILE A 98 -2.90 -4.59 2.76
C ILE A 98 -3.08 -5.21 1.37
N GLN A 99 -2.19 -6.11 0.93
CA GLN A 99 -2.35 -6.83 -0.34
C GLN A 99 -3.62 -7.68 -0.36
N TRP A 100 -3.96 -8.33 0.77
CA TRP A 100 -5.21 -9.07 0.89
C TRP A 100 -6.42 -8.14 0.75
N ILE A 101 -6.43 -7.00 1.46
CA ILE A 101 -7.52 -6.00 1.36
C ILE A 101 -7.69 -5.54 -0.09
N GLN A 102 -6.60 -5.13 -0.75
CA GLN A 102 -6.62 -4.69 -2.15
C GLN A 102 -7.18 -5.77 -3.08
N THR A 103 -6.74 -7.02 -2.90
CA THR A 103 -7.25 -8.17 -3.67
C THR A 103 -8.76 -8.34 -3.49
N GLN A 104 -9.29 -8.20 -2.27
CA GLN A 104 -10.74 -8.30 -2.02
C GLN A 104 -11.51 -7.16 -2.70
N ILE A 105 -10.99 -5.92 -2.62
CA ILE A 105 -11.60 -4.77 -3.27
C ILE A 105 -11.62 -4.96 -4.79
N GLN A 106 -10.49 -5.33 -5.40
CA GLN A 106 -10.39 -5.54 -6.83
C GLN A 106 -11.35 -6.62 -7.32
N LYS A 107 -11.43 -7.77 -6.62
CA LYS A 107 -12.39 -8.84 -6.95
C LYS A 107 -13.84 -8.37 -6.89
N ARG A 108 -14.20 -7.56 -5.89
CA ARG A 108 -15.57 -7.01 -5.75
C ARG A 108 -15.90 -6.00 -6.84
N LEU A 109 -14.96 -5.13 -7.19
CA LEU A 109 -15.14 -4.14 -8.25
C LEU A 109 -15.26 -4.81 -9.61
N LEU A 110 -14.41 -5.79 -9.92
CA LEU A 110 -14.51 -6.60 -11.13
C LEU A 110 -15.86 -7.33 -11.20
N ALA A 111 -16.25 -8.03 -10.13
CA ALA A 111 -17.53 -8.74 -10.08
C ALA A 111 -18.74 -7.80 -10.26
N ALA A 112 -18.65 -6.55 -9.79
CA ALA A 112 -19.69 -5.56 -10.00
C ALA A 112 -19.70 -5.03 -11.44
N ALA A 113 -18.53 -4.78 -12.03
CA ALA A 113 -18.41 -4.32 -13.41
C ALA A 113 -18.92 -5.36 -14.43
N PHE A 114 -18.79 -6.66 -14.14
CA PHE A 114 -19.36 -7.73 -14.96
C PHE A 114 -20.86 -7.97 -14.73
N ARG A 115 -21.44 -7.41 -13.65
CA ARG A 115 -22.88 -7.48 -13.33
C ARG A 115 -23.57 -6.15 -13.69
N SER A 116 -23.50 -5.75 -14.96
CA SER A 116 -23.80 -4.41 -15.49
C SER A 116 -25.21 -3.83 -15.30
N ASP A 117 -26.12 -4.40 -14.51
CA ASP A 117 -27.52 -3.90 -14.46
C ASP A 117 -27.99 -3.33 -13.12
N LYS A 118 -27.16 -3.28 -12.07
CA LYS A 118 -27.56 -2.63 -10.81
C LYS A 118 -26.43 -1.80 -10.21
N PRO A 119 -26.70 -0.54 -9.80
CA PRO A 119 -25.70 0.27 -9.10
C PRO A 119 -25.26 -0.45 -7.82
N LEU A 120 -23.98 -0.31 -7.47
CA LEU A 120 -23.40 -0.84 -6.23
C LEU A 120 -24.15 -0.30 -5.02
N GLN A 121 -25.13 -1.05 -4.52
CA GLN A 121 -25.86 -0.68 -3.32
C GLN A 121 -25.10 -1.16 -2.09
N ILE A 122 -24.62 -0.21 -1.29
CA ILE A 122 -24.05 -0.52 0.02
C ILE A 122 -25.17 -1.12 0.89
N PRO A 123 -25.01 -2.36 1.41
CA PRO A 123 -25.99 -2.99 2.29
C PRO A 123 -26.37 -2.08 3.47
N ARG A 124 -27.67 -2.04 3.81
CA ARG A 124 -28.21 -1.22 4.91
C ARG A 124 -27.44 -1.34 6.25
N PRO A 125 -27.03 -2.53 6.73
CA PRO A 125 -26.28 -2.62 7.99
C PRO A 125 -24.90 -1.94 7.89
N ILE A 126 -24.24 -2.02 6.74
CA ILE A 126 -22.96 -1.32 6.49
C ILE A 126 -23.18 0.19 6.48
N ARG A 127 -24.27 0.66 5.85
CA ARG A 127 -24.63 2.09 5.83
C ARG A 127 -24.88 2.64 7.24
N LEU A 128 -25.48 1.84 8.13
CA LEU A 128 -25.66 2.21 9.53
C LEU A 128 -24.32 2.25 10.27
N LEU A 129 -23.46 1.26 10.06
CA LEU A 129 -22.12 1.19 10.66
C LEU A 129 -21.24 2.38 10.26
N LEU A 130 -21.31 2.83 9.00
CA LEU A 130 -20.57 3.98 8.47
C LEU A 130 -21.00 5.33 9.08
N ARG A 131 -22.08 5.40 9.87
CA ARG A 131 -22.44 6.60 10.63
C ARG A 131 -21.59 6.78 11.90
N VAL A 132 -20.92 5.73 12.37
CA VAL A 132 -20.02 5.81 13.51
C VAL A 132 -18.72 6.49 13.06
N PRO A 133 -18.31 7.62 13.66
CA PRO A 133 -17.16 8.42 13.19
C PRO A 133 -15.88 7.60 13.06
N ILE A 134 -15.61 6.73 14.03
CA ILE A 134 -14.42 5.87 14.06
C ILE A 134 -14.39 4.92 12.85
N ILE A 135 -15.53 4.35 12.47
CA ILE A 135 -15.64 3.37 11.39
C ILE A 135 -15.51 4.06 10.03
N ARG A 136 -16.03 5.29 9.92
CA ARG A 136 -15.92 6.12 8.72
C ARG A 136 -14.48 6.59 8.47
N ASP A 137 -13.75 6.95 9.53
CA ASP A 137 -12.44 7.58 9.41
C ASP A 137 -11.30 6.54 9.33
N LEU A 138 -11.54 5.31 9.78
CA LEU A 138 -10.56 4.23 9.79
C LEU A 138 -9.98 3.89 8.40
N PRO A 139 -10.78 3.73 7.31
CA PRO A 139 -10.24 3.49 5.98
C PRO A 139 -9.29 4.60 5.52
N ALA A 140 -9.65 5.87 5.74
CA ALA A 140 -8.80 7.00 5.39
C ALA A 140 -7.47 6.97 6.16
N ARG A 141 -7.51 6.62 7.46
CA ARG A 141 -6.28 6.45 8.27
C ARG A 141 -5.42 5.28 7.81
N ILE A 142 -6.01 4.16 7.42
CA ILE A 142 -5.27 3.01 6.89
C ILE A 142 -4.61 3.37 5.55
N LEU A 143 -5.29 4.11 4.68
CA LEU A 143 -4.71 4.59 3.43
C LEU A 143 -3.56 5.58 3.70
N ALA A 144 -3.75 6.52 4.62
CA ALA A 144 -2.77 7.56 4.94
C ALA A 144 -1.55 7.06 5.70
N PHE A 145 -1.71 6.14 6.66
CA PHE A 145 -0.64 5.74 7.60
C PHE A 145 -0.30 4.25 7.57
N GLY A 146 -1.02 3.45 6.78
CA GLY A 146 -0.90 2.00 6.78
C GLY A 146 -1.57 1.34 8.00
N VAL A 147 -1.53 0.01 8.04
CA VAL A 147 -2.13 -0.78 9.14
C VAL A 147 -1.33 -0.65 10.43
N ARG A 148 -0.01 -0.47 10.30
CA ARG A 148 0.92 -0.31 11.43
C ARG A 148 1.89 0.82 11.12
N PRO A 149 1.59 2.06 11.56
CA PRO A 149 2.46 3.19 11.37
C PRO A 149 3.83 2.94 12.02
N VAL A 150 4.89 3.33 11.32
CA VAL A 150 6.26 3.25 11.82
C VAL A 150 6.85 4.65 11.91
N HIS A 151 7.66 4.87 12.93
CA HIS A 151 8.31 6.15 13.18
C HIS A 151 9.82 5.90 13.26
N VAL A 152 10.59 6.89 12.82
CA VAL A 152 12.04 6.87 12.99
C VAL A 152 12.32 6.95 14.49
N LYS A 153 13.12 6.02 15.00
CA LYS A 153 13.63 6.09 16.37
C LYS A 153 14.75 7.12 16.37
N ALA A 154 14.68 8.11 17.26
CA ALA A 154 15.78 9.04 17.45
C ALA A 154 17.06 8.22 17.67
N ALA A 155 18.10 8.51 16.91
CA ALA A 155 19.40 7.98 17.22
C ALA A 155 19.78 8.57 18.57
N ASP A 156 19.83 7.76 19.62
CA ASP A 156 20.46 8.17 20.87
C ASP A 156 21.86 8.69 20.49
N GLN A 157 22.02 10.01 20.55
CA GLN A 157 23.31 10.66 20.51
C GLN A 157 23.96 10.36 21.86
N LYS A 158 24.66 9.24 21.94
CA LYS A 158 25.65 8.97 22.98
C LYS A 158 26.92 8.48 22.34
#